data_AF-A0A1Q8QAC5-F1
#
_entry.id   AF-A0A1Q8QAC5-F1
#
_cell.length_a   1.000
_cell.length_b   1.000
_cell.length_c   1.000
_cell.angle_alpha   90.00
_cell.angle_beta   90.00
_cell.angle_gamma   90.00
#
_symmetry.space_group_name_H-M   'P 1'
#
loop_
_entity.id
_entity.type
_entity.pdbx_description
1 polymer ?
#
loop_
_entity_poly.entity_id
_entity_poly.type
_entity_poly.pdbx_seq_one_letter_code
_entity_poly.pdbx_strand_id
1 'polypeptide(L)'
;MRSKIVPKEAVPTLELDGCVTYEEELPYPIVHYPSRFGSFFGFQENENTPVCNCKCQQKGLEIYLLNEEFNQFGDIPKSLRFDLGEAFINTLQFKDNLCHVCNKVCPKYGFGKTSNGTKFHSIYGHYINGLSFGFGIGSRGRIYAPELLPLDIVPYLITHLFDDKRLDDQSITDFLRYCEDVIRIRMGYFAIGKKWTTEVKLLEIIKKLYPNYIVIHQYPLDHLKADIFIEELNLVIEYQGEQHFKPIAFMGGEKAFENTKARDKEKAELCDYYKLGIVYFDYKDELNEKMVKERISLYLKGKK
;
A
#
# COMPACT_ATOMS: atom_id res chain seq x y z
N MET A 1 -7.04 -4.93 17.26
CA MET A 1 -5.67 -4.36 17.29
C MET A 1 -5.65 -3.02 16.56
N ARG A 2 -5.09 -1.96 17.16
CA ARG A 2 -4.80 -0.71 16.42
C ARG A 2 -3.65 -1.01 15.44
N SER A 3 -3.76 -0.61 14.17
CA SER A 3 -2.65 -0.84 13.23
C SER A 3 -1.41 -0.11 13.74
N LYS A 4 -0.29 -0.86 13.88
CA LYS A 4 1.02 -0.28 14.20
C LYS A 4 1.59 0.53 13.04
N ILE A 5 1.11 0.31 11.81
CA ILE A 5 1.64 0.90 10.59
C ILE A 5 0.95 2.25 10.30
N VAL A 6 -0.35 2.35 10.53
CA VAL A 6 -1.09 3.62 10.44
C VAL A 6 -1.86 3.77 11.74
N PRO A 7 -1.27 4.43 12.76
CA PRO A 7 -1.91 4.58 14.07
C PRO A 7 -3.22 5.36 13.95
N LYS A 8 -4.14 5.18 14.91
CA LYS A 8 -5.38 5.99 14.99
C LYS A 8 -5.09 7.42 15.41
N GLU A 9 -4.17 7.60 16.34
CA GLU A 9 -3.71 8.90 16.81
C GLU A 9 -2.83 9.58 15.74
N ALA A 10 -2.62 10.89 15.89
CA ALA A 10 -1.75 11.65 15.01
C ALA A 10 -0.29 11.35 15.35
N VAL A 11 0.55 11.22 14.32
CA VAL A 11 2.00 11.14 14.47
C VAL A 11 2.55 12.56 14.50
N PRO A 12 3.45 12.91 15.45
CA PRO A 12 4.05 14.23 15.51
C PRO A 12 4.84 14.53 14.23
N THR A 13 5.01 15.81 13.90
CA THR A 13 5.75 16.24 12.70
C THR A 13 7.06 16.86 13.10
N LEU A 14 8.07 16.77 12.23
CA LEU A 14 9.35 17.45 12.45
C LEU A 14 9.17 18.97 12.47
N GLU A 15 9.71 19.62 13.50
CA GLU A 15 9.70 21.08 13.65
C GLU A 15 11.01 21.71 13.14
N LEU A 16 12.12 20.98 13.23
CA LEU A 16 13.48 21.44 12.93
C LEU A 16 14.25 20.38 12.15
N ASP A 17 15.32 20.81 11.48
CA ASP A 17 16.26 19.91 10.80
C ASP A 17 17.22 19.23 11.80
N GLY A 18 17.88 18.15 11.37
CA GLY A 18 18.86 17.43 12.17
C GLY A 18 18.27 16.53 13.26
N CYS A 19 17.01 16.11 13.11
CA CYS A 19 16.38 15.20 14.07
C CYS A 19 16.99 13.80 14.00
N VAL A 20 17.55 13.36 15.12
CA VAL A 20 18.05 11.99 15.32
C VAL A 20 17.29 11.35 16.47
N THR A 21 16.83 10.12 16.29
CA THR A 21 16.03 9.43 17.30
C THR A 21 16.31 7.94 17.34
N TYR A 22 15.84 7.28 18.40
CA TYR A 22 15.98 5.83 18.59
C TYR A 22 14.62 5.15 18.39
N GLU A 23 14.54 4.19 17.46
CA GLU A 23 13.35 3.43 17.08
C GLU A 23 13.67 1.92 17.10
N GLU A 24 13.34 1.27 18.22
CA GLU A 24 13.73 -0.13 18.51
C GLU A 24 13.16 -1.19 17.56
N GLU A 25 12.09 -0.88 16.82
CA GLU A 25 11.47 -1.80 15.87
C GLU A 25 12.25 -1.90 14.53
N LEU A 26 13.30 -1.10 14.34
CA LEU A 26 14.14 -1.11 13.15
C LEU A 26 15.45 -1.85 13.37
N PRO A 27 16.02 -2.51 12.33
CA PRO A 27 17.32 -3.17 12.46
C PRO A 27 18.44 -2.22 12.87
N TYR A 28 18.41 -0.99 12.34
CA TYR A 28 19.36 0.08 12.65
C TYR A 28 18.56 1.16 13.39
N PRO A 29 18.56 1.14 14.73
CA PRO A 29 17.56 1.85 15.51
C PRO A 29 17.85 3.35 15.64
N ILE A 30 19.07 3.81 15.36
CA ILE A 30 19.37 5.25 15.33
C ILE A 30 18.96 5.78 13.96
N VAL A 31 17.85 6.53 13.93
CA VAL A 31 17.24 7.06 12.71
C VAL A 31 17.58 8.53 12.58
N HIS A 32 18.19 8.89 11.45
CA HIS A 32 18.43 10.26 11.02
C HIS A 32 17.30 10.68 10.07
N TYR A 33 16.40 11.52 10.57
CA TYR A 33 15.31 12.04 9.78
C TYR A 33 15.82 13.11 8.79
N PRO A 34 15.24 13.18 7.57
CA PRO A 34 15.47 14.32 6.71
C PRO A 34 14.88 15.59 7.34
N SER A 35 15.19 16.75 6.74
CA SER A 35 14.47 17.99 7.04
C SER A 35 12.96 17.83 6.80
N ARG A 36 12.15 18.76 7.32
CA ARG A 36 10.67 18.71 7.20
C ARG A 36 10.16 18.46 5.78
N PHE A 37 10.87 18.95 4.76
CA PHE A 37 10.50 18.76 3.35
C PHE A 37 11.44 17.81 2.58
N GLY A 38 12.46 17.25 3.25
CA GLY A 38 13.36 16.27 2.66
C GLY A 38 12.71 14.89 2.52
N SER A 39 13.42 13.94 1.91
CA SER A 39 12.83 12.63 1.54
C SER A 39 13.62 11.41 2.01
N PHE A 40 14.93 11.56 2.21
CA PHE A 40 15.84 10.43 2.39
C PHE A 40 16.26 10.31 3.86
N PHE A 41 16.15 9.10 4.39
CA PHE A 41 16.46 8.80 5.78
C PHE A 41 17.84 8.18 5.87
N GLY A 42 18.56 8.51 6.94
CA GLY A 42 19.75 7.78 7.37
C GLY A 42 19.42 6.84 8.53
N PHE A 43 20.14 5.75 8.63
CA PHE A 43 19.99 4.72 9.65
C PHE A 43 21.37 4.28 10.14
N GLN A 44 21.53 4.14 11.43
CA GLN A 44 22.80 3.83 12.07
C GLN A 44 22.58 2.73 13.13
N GLU A 45 23.48 1.76 13.18
CA GLU A 45 23.36 0.59 14.08
C GLU A 45 23.65 0.98 15.53
N ASN A 46 24.73 1.75 15.72
CA ASN A 46 25.15 2.35 16.96
C ASN A 46 26.00 3.60 16.68
N GLU A 47 26.25 4.43 17.70
CA GLU A 47 26.94 5.73 17.57
C GLU A 47 28.33 5.66 16.91
N ASN A 48 28.97 4.49 16.92
CA ASN A 48 30.32 4.27 16.36
C ASN A 48 30.30 3.74 14.91
N THR A 49 29.13 3.46 14.34
CA THR A 49 28.99 2.96 12.96
C THR A 49 28.66 4.09 11.99
N PRO A 50 29.01 3.99 10.70
CA PRO A 50 28.59 5.00 9.71
C PRO A 50 27.07 4.99 9.49
N VAL A 51 26.52 6.15 9.14
CA VAL A 51 25.13 6.29 8.70
C VAL A 51 24.96 5.61 7.34
N CYS A 52 23.96 4.75 7.22
CA CYS A 52 23.58 4.05 6.01
C CYS A 52 22.20 4.51 5.54
N ASN A 53 21.95 4.46 4.23
CA ASN A 53 20.60 4.57 3.68
C ASN A 53 20.03 3.17 3.43
N CYS A 54 18.69 3.06 3.44
CA CYS A 54 18.05 1.82 2.99
C CYS A 54 18.24 1.67 1.47
N LYS A 55 18.59 0.47 1.00
CA LYS A 55 18.79 0.17 -0.43
C LYS A 55 17.59 0.56 -1.30
N CYS A 56 16.36 0.46 -0.78
CA CYS A 56 15.16 0.87 -1.51
C CYS A 56 15.06 2.37 -1.79
N GLN A 57 15.91 3.20 -1.18
CA GLN A 57 15.97 4.65 -1.40
C GLN A 57 17.08 5.05 -2.37
N GLN A 58 17.96 4.11 -2.75
CA GLN A 58 19.17 4.41 -3.52
C GLN A 58 18.87 5.19 -4.81
N LYS A 59 18.00 4.65 -5.67
CA LYS A 59 17.74 5.26 -6.98
C LYS A 59 17.18 6.68 -6.85
N GLY A 60 16.29 6.90 -5.89
CA GLY A 60 15.74 8.23 -5.63
C GLY A 60 16.79 9.19 -5.10
N LEU A 61 17.66 8.73 -4.19
CA LEU A 61 18.73 9.55 -3.64
C LEU A 61 19.75 9.96 -4.71
N GLU A 62 20.14 9.04 -5.59
CA GLU A 62 21.02 9.31 -6.73
C GLU A 62 20.45 10.41 -7.63
N ILE A 63 19.17 10.27 -8.02
CA ILE A 63 18.50 11.24 -8.90
C ILE A 63 18.37 12.59 -8.21
N TYR A 64 17.98 12.62 -6.93
CA TYR A 64 17.89 13.84 -6.15
C TYR A 64 19.23 14.57 -6.04
N LEU A 65 20.30 13.85 -5.68
CA LEU A 65 21.62 14.46 -5.51
C LEU A 65 22.11 15.07 -6.82
N LEU A 66 22.07 14.31 -7.92
CA LEU A 66 22.57 14.78 -9.21
C LEU A 66 21.74 15.91 -9.84
N ASN A 67 20.44 15.98 -9.56
CA ASN A 67 19.54 16.91 -10.24
C ASN A 67 19.03 18.08 -9.38
N GLU A 68 19.09 17.98 -8.06
CA GLU A 68 18.62 19.05 -7.16
C GLU A 68 19.72 19.51 -6.22
N GLU A 69 20.34 18.61 -5.46
CA GLU A 69 21.34 19.00 -4.46
C GLU A 69 22.59 19.62 -5.10
N PHE A 70 23.28 18.89 -5.95
CA PHE A 70 24.50 19.38 -6.61
C PHE A 70 24.22 20.50 -7.63
N ASN A 71 22.98 20.60 -8.12
CA ASN A 71 22.59 21.69 -9.00
C ASN A 71 22.52 23.05 -8.28
N GLN A 72 22.52 23.08 -6.95
CA GLN A 72 22.61 24.33 -6.16
C GLN A 72 23.99 25.00 -6.28
N PHE A 73 25.06 24.27 -6.61
CA PHE A 73 26.40 24.83 -6.80
C PHE A 73 26.54 25.55 -8.15
N GLY A 74 25.76 26.63 -8.34
CA GLY A 74 25.61 27.33 -9.62
C GLY A 74 26.92 27.89 -10.20
N ASP A 75 27.89 28.21 -9.35
CA ASP A 75 29.21 28.73 -9.75
C ASP A 75 30.13 27.65 -10.33
N ILE A 76 29.79 26.37 -10.15
CA ILE A 76 30.57 25.24 -10.65
C ILE A 76 30.02 24.79 -12.02
N PRO A 77 30.89 24.52 -13.03
CA PRO A 77 30.45 23.96 -14.31
C PRO A 77 29.60 22.70 -14.14
N LYS A 78 28.56 22.56 -14.96
CA LYS A 78 27.59 21.45 -14.84
C LYS A 78 28.24 20.07 -14.94
N SER A 79 29.23 19.89 -15.82
CA SER A 79 29.99 18.64 -15.94
C SER A 79 30.71 18.29 -14.64
N LEU A 80 31.40 19.26 -14.04
CA LEU A 80 32.12 19.03 -12.79
C LEU A 80 31.17 18.76 -11.61
N ARG A 81 30.00 19.41 -11.57
CA ARG A 81 28.96 19.09 -10.58
C ARG A 81 28.50 17.63 -10.68
N PHE A 82 28.35 17.12 -11.90
CA PHE A 82 27.97 15.74 -12.14
C PHE A 82 29.06 14.79 -11.63
N ASP A 83 30.32 15.02 -11.98
CA ASP A 83 31.46 14.19 -11.54
C ASP A 83 31.60 14.19 -10.01
N LEU A 84 31.44 15.36 -9.37
CA LEU A 84 31.44 15.50 -7.91
C LEU A 84 30.27 14.73 -7.27
N GLY A 85 29.09 14.81 -7.89
CA GLY A 85 27.90 14.09 -7.43
C GLY A 85 28.07 12.59 -7.51
N GLU A 86 28.59 12.06 -8.62
CA GLU A 86 28.88 10.63 -8.77
C GLU A 86 29.94 10.17 -7.76
N ALA A 87 31.02 10.93 -7.61
CA ALA A 87 32.06 10.62 -6.63
C ALA A 87 31.49 10.59 -5.20
N PHE A 88 30.64 11.56 -4.84
CA PHE A 88 29.97 11.59 -3.55
C PHE A 88 29.02 10.40 -3.35
N ILE A 89 28.16 10.10 -4.33
CA ILE A 89 27.24 8.96 -4.29
C ILE A 89 27.97 7.65 -4.04
N ASN A 90 29.14 7.46 -4.65
CA ASN A 90 29.96 6.25 -4.47
C ASN A 90 30.50 6.07 -3.05
N THR A 91 30.47 7.12 -2.22
CA THR A 91 30.85 7.04 -0.79
C THR A 91 29.67 6.64 0.12
N LEU A 92 28.43 6.71 -0.37
CA LEU A 92 27.24 6.41 0.41
C LEU A 92 27.11 4.91 0.67
N GLN A 93 26.68 4.55 1.88
CA GLN A 93 26.48 3.17 2.27
C GLN A 93 25.00 2.79 2.19
N PHE A 94 24.70 1.67 1.52
CA PHE A 94 23.35 1.14 1.39
C PHE A 94 23.25 -0.26 1.98
N LYS A 95 22.19 -0.52 2.75
CA LYS A 95 21.84 -1.88 3.21
C LYS A 95 20.37 -2.17 3.01
N ASP A 96 20.04 -3.45 2.81
CA ASP A 96 18.67 -3.90 2.61
C ASP A 96 17.86 -3.79 3.90
N ASN A 97 16.55 -3.57 3.73
CA ASN A 97 15.56 -3.65 4.80
C ASN A 97 15.86 -2.80 6.06
N LEU A 98 16.39 -1.58 5.91
CA LEU A 98 16.62 -0.69 7.06
C LEU A 98 15.42 0.21 7.39
N CYS A 99 14.69 0.68 6.38
CA CYS A 99 13.70 1.74 6.59
C CYS A 99 12.35 1.26 7.15
N HIS A 100 11.55 2.23 7.60
CA HIS A 100 10.18 2.01 8.08
C HIS A 100 9.31 1.23 7.10
N VAL A 101 9.41 1.53 5.80
CA VAL A 101 8.60 0.88 4.76
C VAL A 101 8.96 -0.58 4.57
N CYS A 102 10.26 -0.92 4.54
CA CYS A 102 10.69 -2.32 4.39
C CYS A 102 10.36 -3.17 5.61
N ASN A 103 10.40 -2.57 6.81
CA ASN A 103 10.09 -3.26 8.06
C ASN A 103 8.61 -3.18 8.48
N LYS A 104 7.77 -2.49 7.70
CA LYS A 104 6.34 -2.29 7.98
C LYS A 104 6.08 -1.74 9.38
N VAL A 105 6.83 -0.70 9.74
CA VAL A 105 6.67 0.03 11.01
C VAL A 105 6.31 1.48 10.73
N CYS A 106 5.62 2.13 11.67
CA CYS A 106 5.30 3.55 11.55
C CYS A 106 6.49 4.38 12.02
N PRO A 107 6.91 5.42 11.26
CA PRO A 107 7.93 6.35 11.73
C PRO A 107 7.43 7.11 12.95
N LYS A 108 8.34 7.38 13.89
CA LYS A 108 8.10 8.22 15.07
C LYS A 108 7.62 9.64 14.71
N TYR A 109 8.18 10.23 13.66
CA TYR A 109 7.75 11.52 13.12
C TYR A 109 7.20 11.36 11.69
N GLY A 110 6.05 11.99 11.43
CA GLY A 110 5.41 12.03 10.13
C GLY A 110 5.78 13.27 9.32
N PHE A 111 5.49 13.22 8.03
CA PHE A 111 5.65 14.34 7.09
C PHE A 111 4.78 15.56 7.43
N GLY A 112 3.59 15.31 7.99
CA GLY A 112 2.60 16.31 8.34
C GLY A 112 1.47 16.49 7.34
N LYS A 113 0.42 17.19 7.77
CA LYS A 113 -0.77 17.42 6.96
C LYS A 113 -0.45 18.29 5.74
N THR A 114 -0.88 17.84 4.58
CA THR A 114 -0.96 18.65 3.35
C THR A 114 -2.42 18.90 3.02
N SER A 115 -2.72 20.00 2.31
CA SER A 115 -4.09 20.51 2.11
C SER A 115 -5.06 19.47 1.53
N ASN A 116 -4.55 18.58 0.67
CA ASN A 116 -5.32 17.51 0.02
C ASN A 116 -4.73 16.10 0.29
N GLY A 117 -3.84 15.97 1.28
CA GLY A 117 -3.14 14.72 1.57
C GLY A 117 -3.99 13.75 2.37
N THR A 118 -3.80 12.45 2.10
CA THR A 118 -4.39 11.41 2.94
C THR A 118 -3.71 11.36 4.32
N LYS A 119 -4.33 10.67 5.28
CA LYS A 119 -3.65 10.35 6.55
C LYS A 119 -2.35 9.59 6.32
N PHE A 120 -2.31 8.70 5.33
CA PHE A 120 -1.12 7.92 5.01
C PHE A 120 -0.01 8.82 4.48
N HIS A 121 -0.33 9.75 3.57
CA HIS A 121 0.60 10.79 3.12
C HIS A 121 1.14 11.61 4.29
N SER A 122 0.29 11.97 5.26
CA SER A 122 0.75 12.77 6.41
C SER A 122 1.78 12.06 7.30
N ILE A 123 1.91 10.73 7.18
CA ILE A 123 2.89 9.94 7.91
C ILE A 123 4.08 9.62 6.99
N TYR A 124 3.80 9.14 5.78
CA TYR A 124 4.78 8.56 4.86
C TYR A 124 5.22 9.50 3.73
N GLY A 125 4.85 10.78 3.76
CA GLY A 125 5.16 11.76 2.70
C GLY A 125 6.65 11.83 2.32
N HIS A 126 7.56 11.70 3.28
CA HIS A 126 9.00 11.61 2.99
C HIS A 126 9.35 10.44 2.05
N TYR A 127 8.75 9.27 2.27
CA TYR A 127 8.95 8.08 1.42
C TYR A 127 8.27 8.20 0.06
N ILE A 128 7.09 8.83 0.01
CA ILE A 128 6.35 9.07 -1.24
C ILE A 128 7.17 10.00 -2.14
N ASN A 129 7.69 11.10 -1.57
CA ASN A 129 8.55 12.03 -2.30
C ASN A 129 9.87 11.38 -2.70
N GLY A 130 10.50 10.58 -1.83
CA GLY A 130 11.72 9.84 -2.18
C GLY A 130 11.50 8.84 -3.31
N LEU A 131 10.32 8.21 -3.36
CA LEU A 131 9.94 7.30 -4.45
C LEU A 131 9.69 8.04 -5.76
N SER A 132 9.09 9.24 -5.72
CA SER A 132 8.94 10.12 -6.88
C SER A 132 10.28 10.35 -7.58
N PHE A 133 11.34 10.68 -6.82
CA PHE A 133 12.68 10.79 -7.37
C PHE A 133 13.17 9.48 -7.98
N GLY A 134 12.87 8.33 -7.35
CA GLY A 134 13.27 7.01 -7.85
C GLY A 134 12.67 6.66 -9.22
N PHE A 135 11.52 7.23 -9.55
CA PHE A 135 10.88 7.16 -10.86
C PHE A 135 11.28 8.31 -11.81
N GLY A 136 12.27 9.12 -11.42
CA GLY A 136 12.80 10.18 -12.27
C GLY A 136 12.02 11.49 -12.22
N ILE A 137 11.08 11.66 -11.29
CA ILE A 137 10.32 12.90 -11.12
C ILE A 137 10.74 13.61 -9.84
N GLY A 138 11.24 14.83 -10.01
CA GLY A 138 11.69 15.68 -8.93
C GLY A 138 10.63 16.62 -8.36
N SER A 139 11.13 17.57 -7.59
CA SER A 139 10.35 18.61 -6.94
C SER A 139 9.50 19.37 -7.95
N ARG A 140 8.22 19.55 -7.59
CA ARG A 140 7.22 20.27 -8.39
C ARG A 140 7.00 19.68 -9.80
N GLY A 141 7.25 18.38 -10.00
CA GLY A 141 6.93 17.66 -11.23
C GLY A 141 7.97 17.74 -12.35
N ARG A 142 9.20 18.18 -12.05
CA ARG A 142 10.29 18.17 -13.05
C ARG A 142 10.67 16.74 -13.42
N ILE A 143 10.84 16.48 -14.71
CA ILE A 143 11.18 15.16 -15.23
C ILE A 143 12.70 15.13 -15.49
N TYR A 144 13.41 14.32 -14.70
CA TYR A 144 14.86 14.13 -14.80
C TYR A 144 15.25 12.87 -15.58
N ALA A 145 14.50 11.78 -15.39
CA ALA A 145 14.80 10.48 -15.97
C ALA A 145 13.49 9.80 -16.46
N PRO A 146 12.92 10.24 -17.60
CA PRO A 146 11.65 9.74 -18.11
C PRO A 146 11.65 8.22 -18.39
N GLU A 147 12.81 7.64 -18.67
CA GLU A 147 13.01 6.21 -18.89
C GLU A 147 12.73 5.35 -17.65
N LEU A 148 12.67 5.95 -16.46
CA LEU A 148 12.36 5.26 -15.20
C LEU A 148 10.86 5.29 -14.86
N LEU A 149 10.05 5.98 -15.66
CA LEU A 149 8.61 6.05 -15.42
C LEU A 149 7.94 4.70 -15.73
N PRO A 150 7.07 4.20 -14.85
CA PRO A 150 6.30 3.00 -15.12
C PRO A 150 5.44 3.14 -16.38
N LEU A 151 5.59 2.22 -17.34
CA LEU A 151 4.91 2.31 -18.64
C LEU A 151 3.38 2.28 -18.53
N ASP A 152 2.86 1.67 -17.48
CA ASP A 152 1.43 1.57 -17.19
C ASP A 152 0.82 2.91 -16.75
N ILE A 153 1.62 3.83 -16.20
CA ILE A 153 1.12 5.15 -15.77
C ILE A 153 1.34 6.25 -16.81
N VAL A 154 2.34 6.10 -17.69
CA VAL A 154 2.69 7.11 -18.71
C VAL A 154 1.48 7.61 -19.51
N PRO A 155 0.54 6.76 -19.98
CA PRO A 155 -0.64 7.22 -20.72
C PRO A 155 -1.57 8.16 -19.93
N TYR A 156 -1.49 8.13 -18.61
CA TYR A 156 -2.30 8.94 -17.69
C TYR A 156 -1.58 10.22 -17.25
N LEU A 157 -0.28 10.36 -17.52
CA LEU A 157 0.50 11.55 -17.23
C LEU A 157 0.48 12.47 -18.44
N ILE A 158 -0.53 13.34 -18.51
CA ILE A 158 -0.63 14.35 -19.56
C ILE A 158 0.37 15.47 -19.22
N THR A 159 1.22 15.87 -20.16
CA THR A 159 2.01 17.10 -20.06
C THR A 159 1.32 18.17 -20.89
N HIS A 160 0.92 19.31 -20.30
CA HIS A 160 0.28 20.38 -21.05
C HIS A 160 1.17 20.95 -22.18
N LEU A 161 2.50 20.85 -22.07
CA LEU A 161 3.47 21.26 -23.10
C LEU A 161 4.70 20.34 -23.04
N PHE A 162 5.10 19.76 -24.19
CA PHE A 162 6.29 18.89 -24.29
C PHE A 162 7.61 19.63 -24.00
N ASP A 163 7.62 20.96 -24.09
CA ASP A 163 8.84 21.79 -24.09
C ASP A 163 9.48 22.02 -22.71
N ASP A 164 8.78 21.81 -21.59
CA ASP A 164 9.29 22.21 -20.26
C ASP A 164 9.83 21.05 -19.40
N LYS A 165 9.80 19.80 -19.88
CA LYS A 165 10.18 18.60 -19.11
C LYS A 165 9.52 18.58 -17.72
N ARG A 166 8.24 18.93 -17.65
CA ARG A 166 7.52 19.09 -16.39
C ARG A 166 6.07 18.63 -16.50
N LEU A 167 5.62 17.91 -15.48
CA LEU A 167 4.21 17.56 -15.32
C LEU A 167 3.37 18.78 -14.94
N ASP A 168 2.12 18.83 -15.41
CA ASP A 168 1.15 19.80 -14.90
C ASP A 168 0.65 19.43 -13.49
N ASP A 169 -0.07 20.35 -12.84
CA ASP A 169 -0.49 20.18 -11.45
C ASP A 169 -1.41 18.97 -11.22
N GLN A 170 -2.23 18.60 -12.21
CA GLN A 170 -3.11 17.44 -12.11
C GLN A 170 -2.30 16.15 -12.23
N SER A 171 -1.40 16.08 -13.23
CA SER A 171 -0.47 14.96 -13.41
C SER A 171 0.49 14.80 -12.22
N ILE A 172 0.96 15.88 -11.60
CA ILE A 172 1.73 15.83 -10.34
C ILE A 172 0.89 15.17 -9.25
N THR A 173 -0.36 15.60 -9.09
CA THR A 173 -1.27 15.07 -8.07
C THR A 173 -1.51 13.58 -8.27
N ASP A 174 -1.79 13.15 -9.50
CA ASP A 174 -2.07 11.75 -9.81
C ASP A 174 -0.81 10.88 -9.74
N PHE A 175 0.36 11.41 -10.11
CA PHE A 175 1.63 10.73 -9.94
C PHE A 175 2.01 10.53 -8.46
N LEU A 176 1.80 11.54 -7.61
CA LEU A 176 2.03 11.41 -6.17
C LEU A 176 1.05 10.44 -5.51
N ARG A 177 -0.20 10.37 -6.01
CA ARG A 177 -1.16 9.32 -5.59
C ARG A 177 -0.68 7.93 -5.98
N TYR A 178 -0.15 7.76 -7.18
CA TYR A 178 0.46 6.49 -7.59
C TYR A 178 1.64 6.10 -6.67
N CYS A 179 2.53 7.05 -6.37
CA CYS A 179 3.63 6.81 -5.43
C CYS A 179 3.11 6.44 -4.03
N GLU A 180 2.05 7.11 -3.55
CA GLU A 180 1.38 6.74 -2.31
C GLU A 180 0.89 5.29 -2.38
N ASP A 181 0.20 4.89 -3.45
CA ASP A 181 -0.33 3.54 -3.64
C ASP A 181 0.76 2.47 -3.65
N VAL A 182 1.91 2.74 -4.28
CA VAL A 182 3.07 1.84 -4.23
C VAL A 182 3.56 1.66 -2.78
N ILE A 183 3.71 2.74 -2.02
CA ILE A 183 4.13 2.65 -0.61
C ILE A 183 3.06 1.96 0.23
N ARG A 184 1.78 2.23 0.00
CA ARG A 184 0.66 1.55 0.67
C ARG A 184 0.72 0.05 0.44
N ILE A 185 0.85 -0.40 -0.82
CA ILE A 185 0.91 -1.83 -1.16
C ILE A 185 2.12 -2.50 -0.49
N ARG A 186 3.30 -1.88 -0.53
CA ARG A 186 4.50 -2.37 0.18
C ARG A 186 4.27 -2.51 1.69
N MET A 187 3.48 -1.61 2.25
CA MET A 187 3.09 -1.60 3.66
C MET A 187 1.92 -2.53 4.01
N GLY A 188 1.36 -3.26 3.04
CA GLY A 188 0.19 -4.12 3.24
C GLY A 188 -1.15 -3.38 3.28
N TYR A 189 -1.22 -2.19 2.67
CA TYR A 189 -2.42 -1.38 2.49
C TYR A 189 -2.84 -1.37 1.03
N PHE A 190 -4.12 -1.13 0.78
CA PHE A 190 -4.60 -0.89 -0.57
C PHE A 190 -4.21 0.45 -1.12
N ALA A 191 -4.19 0.50 -2.44
CA ALA A 191 -4.35 1.72 -3.20
C ALA A 191 -5.56 2.57 -2.72
N ILE A 192 -5.45 3.89 -2.87
CA ILE A 192 -6.48 4.86 -2.56
C ILE A 192 -7.75 4.54 -3.36
N GLY A 193 -8.91 4.64 -2.71
CA GLY A 193 -10.21 4.38 -3.36
C GLY A 193 -10.50 2.89 -3.61
N LYS A 194 -9.51 2.00 -3.46
CA LYS A 194 -9.72 0.54 -3.42
C LYS A 194 -9.92 0.12 -1.94
N LYS A 195 -11.02 -0.57 -1.64
CA LYS A 195 -11.24 -1.24 -0.35
C LYS A 195 -10.95 -2.74 -0.52
N TRP A 196 -10.74 -3.48 0.58
CA TRP A 196 -11.03 -4.92 0.58
C TRP A 196 -12.52 -4.92 0.34
N THR A 197 -13.02 -5.56 -0.73
CA THR A 197 -14.36 -6.11 -0.56
C THR A 197 -14.23 -7.09 0.61
N THR A 198 -15.21 -7.10 1.49
CA THR A 198 -15.11 -7.96 2.68
C THR A 198 -14.91 -9.43 2.30
N GLU A 199 -15.39 -9.81 1.11
CA GLU A 199 -15.08 -11.03 0.37
C GLU A 199 -13.57 -11.30 0.19
N VAL A 200 -12.78 -10.33 -0.30
CA VAL A 200 -11.34 -10.53 -0.52
C VAL A 200 -10.60 -10.56 0.83
N LYS A 201 -11.05 -9.81 1.85
CA LYS A 201 -10.52 -9.94 3.22
C LYS A 201 -10.77 -11.35 3.78
N LEU A 202 -11.95 -11.91 3.54
CA LEU A 202 -12.32 -13.26 3.93
C LEU A 202 -11.46 -14.30 3.20
N LEU A 203 -11.23 -14.11 1.89
CA LEU A 203 -10.36 -14.95 1.07
C LEU A 203 -8.94 -15.05 1.62
N GLU A 204 -8.32 -13.92 1.99
CA GLU A 204 -6.96 -13.95 2.57
C GLU A 204 -6.91 -14.70 3.90
N ILE A 205 -7.90 -14.48 4.77
CA ILE A 205 -7.99 -15.19 6.04
C ILE A 205 -8.10 -16.70 5.79
N ILE A 206 -8.94 -17.12 4.85
CA ILE A 206 -9.12 -18.53 4.49
C ILE A 206 -7.81 -19.12 3.94
N LYS A 207 -7.15 -18.44 2.99
CA LYS A 207 -5.85 -18.90 2.45
C LYS A 207 -4.79 -19.04 3.54
N LYS A 208 -4.79 -18.17 4.54
CA LYS A 208 -3.88 -18.26 5.68
C LYS A 208 -4.21 -19.40 6.63
N LEU A 209 -5.50 -19.67 6.86
CA LEU A 209 -5.95 -20.76 7.72
C LEU A 209 -5.76 -22.15 7.09
N TYR A 210 -5.83 -22.23 5.76
CA TYR A 210 -5.73 -23.47 4.99
C TYR A 210 -4.65 -23.34 3.89
N PRO A 211 -3.37 -23.16 4.26
CA PRO A 211 -2.29 -22.85 3.31
C PRO A 211 -1.99 -23.98 2.32
N ASN A 212 -2.38 -25.22 2.66
CA ASN A 212 -2.14 -26.41 1.83
C ASN A 212 -3.38 -26.83 1.03
N TYR A 213 -4.46 -26.05 1.07
CA TYR A 213 -5.73 -26.40 0.44
C TYR A 213 -5.94 -25.60 -0.85
N ILE A 214 -6.67 -26.17 -1.80
CA ILE A 214 -7.06 -25.49 -3.03
C ILE A 214 -8.25 -24.57 -2.71
N VAL A 215 -7.94 -23.27 -2.66
CA VAL A 215 -8.92 -22.19 -2.40
C VAL A 215 -9.16 -21.41 -3.68
N ILE A 216 -10.35 -21.56 -4.26
CA ILE A 216 -10.77 -20.93 -5.51
C ILE A 216 -11.63 -19.70 -5.18
N HIS A 217 -11.23 -18.54 -5.72
CA HIS A 217 -12.02 -17.30 -5.64
C HIS A 217 -12.95 -17.21 -6.86
N GLN A 218 -14.19 -16.76 -6.66
CA GLN A 218 -15.24 -16.70 -7.68
C GLN A 218 -15.52 -18.04 -8.36
N TYR A 219 -15.69 -19.08 -7.55
CA TYR A 219 -15.93 -20.44 -8.03
C TYR A 219 -17.21 -20.52 -8.89
N PRO A 220 -17.14 -21.04 -10.13
CA PRO A 220 -18.32 -21.19 -10.97
C PRO A 220 -19.22 -22.30 -10.38
N LEU A 221 -20.37 -21.89 -9.84
CA LEU A 221 -21.40 -22.79 -9.32
C LEU A 221 -22.53 -22.84 -10.33
N ASP A 222 -22.39 -23.71 -11.33
CA ASP A 222 -23.30 -23.79 -12.48
C ASP A 222 -23.35 -22.41 -13.20
N HIS A 223 -24.54 -21.87 -13.44
CA HIS A 223 -24.75 -20.55 -14.00
C HIS A 223 -24.57 -19.39 -12.99
N LEU A 224 -24.33 -19.70 -11.70
CA LEU A 224 -24.02 -18.73 -10.65
C LEU A 224 -22.52 -18.75 -10.31
N LYS A 225 -22.10 -17.81 -9.47
CA LYS A 225 -20.74 -17.76 -8.94
C LYS A 225 -20.78 -17.72 -7.43
N ALA A 226 -20.04 -18.61 -6.80
CA ALA A 226 -19.78 -18.58 -5.37
C ALA A 226 -18.56 -17.72 -5.04
N ASP A 227 -18.56 -17.04 -3.91
CA ASP A 227 -17.47 -16.13 -3.56
C ASP A 227 -16.15 -16.90 -3.37
N ILE A 228 -16.15 -17.96 -2.56
CA ILE A 228 -14.96 -18.75 -2.25
C ILE A 228 -15.32 -20.23 -2.17
N PHE A 229 -14.49 -21.10 -2.74
CA PHE A 229 -14.62 -22.55 -2.62
C PHE A 229 -13.32 -23.15 -2.09
N ILE A 230 -13.43 -24.09 -1.16
CA ILE A 230 -12.32 -24.88 -0.61
C ILE A 230 -12.54 -26.35 -0.99
N GLU A 231 -11.69 -26.86 -1.87
CA GLU A 231 -11.89 -28.15 -2.54
C GLU A 231 -11.83 -29.33 -1.56
N GLU A 232 -10.82 -29.37 -0.70
CA GLU A 232 -10.61 -30.47 0.26
C GLU A 232 -11.71 -30.56 1.32
N LEU A 233 -12.45 -29.47 1.53
CA LEU A 233 -13.59 -29.42 2.44
C LEU A 233 -14.93 -29.59 1.71
N ASN A 234 -14.93 -29.61 0.37
CA ASN A 234 -16.12 -29.45 -0.46
C ASN A 234 -17.02 -28.31 0.07
N LEU A 235 -16.41 -27.16 0.34
CA LEU A 235 -17.05 -26.08 1.12
C LEU A 235 -17.05 -24.76 0.35
N VAL A 236 -18.24 -24.25 0.10
CA VAL A 236 -18.49 -22.88 -0.35
C VAL A 236 -18.55 -21.94 0.85
N ILE A 237 -17.95 -20.76 0.68
CA ILE A 237 -18.02 -19.66 1.65
C ILE A 237 -18.54 -18.42 0.92
N GLU A 238 -19.56 -17.80 1.50
CA GLU A 238 -20.26 -16.63 0.95
C GLU A 238 -20.20 -15.46 1.93
N TYR A 239 -19.92 -14.25 1.43
CA TYR A 239 -20.00 -13.03 2.21
C TYR A 239 -21.22 -12.19 1.80
N GLN A 240 -22.05 -11.88 2.78
CA GLN A 240 -23.35 -11.25 2.61
C GLN A 240 -23.31 -9.81 3.17
N GLY A 241 -23.18 -8.83 2.27
CA GLY A 241 -23.22 -7.42 2.65
C GLY A 241 -24.60 -6.92 3.10
N GLU A 242 -24.70 -5.67 3.54
CA GLU A 242 -25.97 -5.06 4.02
C GLU A 242 -27.11 -5.16 3.00
N GLN A 243 -26.78 -5.14 1.70
CA GLN A 243 -27.72 -5.28 0.60
C GLN A 243 -28.49 -6.61 0.58
N HIS A 244 -28.02 -7.64 1.29
CA HIS A 244 -28.72 -8.93 1.44
C HIS A 244 -29.78 -8.91 2.54
N PHE A 245 -29.82 -7.85 3.36
CA PHE A 245 -30.75 -7.74 4.49
C PHE A 245 -31.73 -6.58 4.36
N LYS A 246 -31.40 -5.54 3.58
CA LYS A 246 -32.25 -4.38 3.38
C LYS A 246 -32.13 -3.84 1.94
N PRO A 247 -33.24 -3.32 1.36
CA PRO A 247 -33.19 -2.66 0.07
C PRO A 247 -32.34 -1.38 0.16
N ILE A 248 -31.43 -1.23 -0.79
CA ILE A 248 -30.57 -0.05 -0.90
C ILE A 248 -31.06 0.79 -2.08
N ALA A 249 -31.55 2.00 -1.79
CA ALA A 249 -32.23 2.85 -2.77
C ALA A 249 -31.39 3.14 -4.02
N PHE A 250 -30.08 3.39 -3.87
CA PHE A 250 -29.18 3.65 -5.00
C PHE A 250 -28.79 2.41 -5.82
N MET A 251 -29.13 1.19 -5.35
CA MET A 251 -28.83 -0.09 -6.02
C MET A 251 -30.08 -0.76 -6.60
N GLY A 252 -31.16 0.01 -6.84
CA GLY A 252 -32.39 -0.50 -7.46
C GLY A 252 -33.50 -0.89 -6.47
N GLY A 253 -33.34 -0.56 -5.18
CA GLY A 253 -34.42 -0.65 -4.18
C GLY A 253 -34.93 -2.08 -3.95
N GLU A 254 -36.24 -2.23 -3.76
CA GLU A 254 -36.87 -3.52 -3.42
C GLU A 254 -36.71 -4.59 -4.51
N LYS A 255 -36.75 -4.20 -5.79
CA LYS A 255 -36.62 -5.15 -6.90
C LYS A 255 -35.24 -5.82 -6.93
N ALA A 256 -34.18 -5.05 -6.65
CA ALA A 256 -32.82 -5.59 -6.57
C ALA A 256 -32.61 -6.48 -5.33
N PHE A 257 -33.32 -6.17 -4.23
CA PHE A 257 -33.30 -6.96 -3.01
C PHE A 257 -33.95 -8.34 -3.20
N GLU A 258 -35.11 -8.41 -3.83
CA GLU A 258 -35.80 -9.68 -4.11
C GLU A 258 -34.99 -10.57 -5.09
N ASN A 259 -34.40 -9.99 -6.12
CA ASN A 259 -33.48 -10.72 -7.02
C ASN A 259 -32.23 -11.24 -6.30
N THR A 260 -31.77 -10.55 -5.25
CA THR A 260 -30.63 -10.99 -4.45
C THR A 260 -31.00 -12.19 -3.58
N LYS A 261 -32.15 -12.14 -2.89
CA LYS A 261 -32.68 -13.30 -2.14
C LYS A 261 -32.92 -14.51 -3.03
N ALA A 262 -33.46 -14.32 -4.23
CA ALA A 262 -33.71 -15.41 -5.17
C ALA A 262 -32.39 -16.12 -5.55
N ARG A 263 -31.34 -15.36 -5.85
CA ARG A 263 -30.01 -15.91 -6.14
C ARG A 263 -29.37 -16.60 -4.94
N ASP A 264 -29.51 -16.04 -3.73
CA ASP A 264 -28.96 -16.67 -2.52
C ASP A 264 -29.64 -18.01 -2.22
N LYS A 265 -30.96 -18.09 -2.46
CA LYS A 265 -31.72 -19.35 -2.35
C LYS A 265 -31.26 -20.37 -3.38
N GLU A 266 -31.12 -19.97 -4.64
CA GLU A 266 -30.67 -20.84 -5.72
C GLU A 266 -29.23 -21.34 -5.49
N LYS A 267 -28.32 -20.50 -4.98
CA LYS A 267 -26.97 -20.94 -4.56
C LYS A 267 -27.03 -22.04 -3.50
N ALA A 268 -27.91 -21.90 -2.51
CA ALA A 268 -28.07 -22.91 -1.46
C ALA A 268 -28.61 -24.23 -2.02
N GLU A 269 -29.60 -24.16 -2.91
CA GLU A 269 -30.17 -25.33 -3.62
C GLU A 269 -29.11 -26.02 -4.51
N LEU A 270 -28.30 -25.26 -5.25
CA LEU A 270 -27.19 -25.79 -6.05
C LEU A 270 -26.12 -26.44 -5.17
N CYS A 271 -25.74 -25.83 -4.05
CA CYS A 271 -24.79 -26.44 -3.12
C CYS A 271 -25.31 -27.77 -2.57
N ASP A 272 -26.59 -27.85 -2.20
CA ASP A 272 -27.21 -29.09 -1.73
C ASP A 272 -27.22 -30.17 -2.83
N TYR A 273 -27.62 -29.80 -4.05
CA TYR A 273 -27.62 -30.69 -5.21
C TYR A 273 -26.24 -31.29 -5.51
N TYR A 274 -25.19 -30.46 -5.51
CA TYR A 274 -23.80 -30.89 -5.71
C TYR A 274 -23.15 -31.46 -4.43
N LYS A 275 -23.90 -31.58 -3.33
CA LYS A 275 -23.45 -32.06 -2.01
C LYS A 275 -22.27 -31.26 -1.43
N LEU A 276 -22.20 -29.98 -1.76
CA LEU A 276 -21.25 -29.02 -1.21
C LEU A 276 -21.77 -28.47 0.11
N GLY A 277 -20.86 -28.22 1.07
CA GLY A 277 -21.18 -27.38 2.22
C GLY A 277 -21.27 -25.91 1.82
N ILE A 278 -22.03 -25.12 2.57
CA ILE A 278 -22.08 -23.67 2.42
C ILE A 278 -22.05 -22.99 3.80
N VAL A 279 -21.17 -22.01 3.97
CA VAL A 279 -21.04 -21.21 5.19
C VAL A 279 -21.14 -19.73 4.83
N TYR A 280 -21.98 -19.01 5.57
CA TYR A 280 -22.20 -17.59 5.37
C TYR A 280 -21.46 -16.75 6.42
N PHE A 281 -20.94 -15.62 5.95
CA PHE A 281 -20.47 -14.51 6.76
C PHE A 281 -21.28 -13.27 6.36
N ASP A 282 -21.58 -12.38 7.30
CA ASP A 282 -22.32 -11.17 7.04
C ASP A 282 -21.59 -9.90 7.49
N TYR A 283 -22.15 -8.74 7.15
CA TYR A 283 -21.57 -7.44 7.46
C TYR A 283 -21.44 -7.09 8.94
N LYS A 284 -22.11 -7.82 9.83
CA LYS A 284 -21.99 -7.66 11.28
C LYS A 284 -20.83 -8.49 11.85
N ASP A 285 -20.28 -9.41 11.06
CA ASP A 285 -19.17 -10.24 11.50
C ASP A 285 -17.85 -9.46 11.55
N GLU A 286 -17.17 -9.52 12.68
CA GLU A 286 -15.81 -9.03 12.81
C GLU A 286 -14.83 -10.07 12.23
N LEU A 287 -14.60 -10.00 10.92
CA LEU A 287 -13.71 -10.95 10.23
C LEU A 287 -12.27 -10.89 10.74
N ASN A 288 -11.90 -11.92 11.51
CA ASN A 288 -10.55 -12.22 11.97
C ASN A 288 -10.30 -13.74 11.92
N GLU A 289 -9.03 -14.16 11.95
CA GLU A 289 -8.63 -15.57 11.80
C GLU A 289 -9.31 -16.51 12.79
N LYS A 290 -9.42 -16.10 14.07
CA LYS A 290 -10.02 -16.91 15.11
C LYS A 290 -11.49 -17.18 14.83
N MET A 291 -12.26 -16.12 14.58
CA MET A 291 -13.70 -16.21 14.32
C MET A 291 -14.02 -17.00 13.05
N VAL A 292 -13.29 -16.75 11.96
CA VAL A 292 -13.48 -17.48 10.68
C VAL A 292 -13.19 -18.96 10.88
N LYS A 293 -12.08 -19.29 11.56
CA LYS A 293 -11.71 -20.68 11.87
C LYS A 293 -12.76 -21.37 12.74
N GLU A 294 -13.24 -20.70 13.78
CA GLU A 294 -14.26 -21.25 14.69
C GLU A 294 -15.56 -21.56 13.94
N ARG A 295 -16.07 -20.62 13.13
CA ARG A 295 -17.31 -20.83 12.37
C ARG A 295 -17.21 -22.00 11.40
N ILE A 296 -16.13 -22.06 10.60
CA ILE A 296 -15.91 -23.18 9.67
C ILE A 296 -15.79 -24.49 10.45
N SER A 297 -15.05 -24.50 11.55
CA SER A 297 -14.87 -25.71 12.38
C SER A 297 -16.17 -26.21 13.00
N LEU A 298 -17.04 -25.31 13.48
CA LEU A 298 -18.36 -25.65 14.02
C LEU A 298 -19.25 -26.25 12.94
N TYR A 299 -19.26 -25.67 11.75
CA TYR A 299 -20.01 -26.19 10.61
C TYR A 299 -19.56 -27.61 10.24
N LEU A 300 -18.25 -27.83 10.11
CA LEU A 300 -17.69 -29.15 9.77
C LEU A 300 -17.96 -30.21 10.85
N LYS A 301 -17.98 -29.83 12.14
CA LYS A 301 -18.34 -30.73 13.25
C LYS A 301 -19.80 -31.16 13.22
N GLY A 302 -20.70 -30.27 12.79
CA GLY A 302 -22.13 -30.59 12.65
C GLY A 302 -22.49 -31.49 11.47
N LYS A 303 -21.54 -31.76 10.56
CA LYS A 303 -21.69 -32.71 9.44
C LYS A 303 -21.26 -34.15 9.77
N LYS A 304 -20.61 -34.39 10.92
CA LYS A 304 -20.25 -35.75 11.40
C LYS A 304 -21.38 -36.35 12.20
#